data_AF-A0A1D6NYQ2-F1
#
_entry.id   AF-A0A1D6NYQ2-F1
#
_cell.length_a   1.000
_cell.length_b   1.000
_cell.length_c   1.000
_cell.angle_alpha   90.00
_cell.angle_beta   90.00
_cell.angle_gamma   90.00
#
_symmetry.space_group_name_H-M   'P 1'
#
loop_
_entity.id
_entity.type
_entity.pdbx_description
1 polymer ?
#
loop_
_entity_poly.entity_id
_entity_poly.type
_entity_poly.pdbx_seq_one_letter_code
_entity_poly.pdbx_strand_id
1 'polypeptide(L)'
;MKRCRRNGFAPRVGWSRQRRHASDTGSKLTSIPTPLAAAPTSPRITASSCLSMTSATDLSKIQVDVGTPEGEMIFHSAASKLDFKGYQSVYEDTEGDSVHEDNFEALSKLMVAVKDLVSPVNVHLGQHFTKPPSRYSEGALIKKLEELGIGRPSTYASIMKVLQDRKYVTAKSRVLHPEFRGRMVSAFLLHHFSEVADYSFTANMETELDNVSAGLTEWKGLLKGYWERFSKYCADASNLDGRKVERMLEEKFGPILFPNVDTDNRICPSCSEGTLRFKVSRYGEGYFIGCDRHPKCKYIARSLSQQEDETEPTEECQKTFTPRLLGVMPDSDEKVFLKQGPYGHYVQIGEDKKGLFPKRASLSKVKDIDSVTLEDAIELLQYPKILGKHPEDDYPVLITHSKVGYNIKHRRSLALVPKSVDPKKMTLERALKLLSGKSVRRIGRPKGKVENKEPMEWH
;
A
#
# COMPACT_ATOMS: atom_id res chain seq x y z
N MET A 1 20.22 -27.04 50.86
CA MET A 1 19.12 -26.11 51.18
C MET A 1 19.53 -24.66 50.85
N LYS A 2 19.19 -24.15 49.67
CA LYS A 2 19.26 -22.71 49.36
C LYS A 2 17.91 -22.31 48.76
N ARG A 3 17.11 -21.58 49.55
CA ARG A 3 15.81 -21.03 49.13
C ARG A 3 16.04 -19.93 48.11
N CYS A 4 15.65 -20.18 46.86
CA CYS A 4 15.53 -19.14 45.85
C CYS A 4 14.24 -18.36 46.11
N ARG A 5 14.35 -17.09 46.53
CA ARG A 5 13.20 -16.18 46.67
C ARG A 5 12.64 -15.90 45.27
N ARG A 6 11.43 -16.39 44.98
CA ARG A 6 10.63 -15.91 43.85
C ARG A 6 10.17 -14.48 44.18
N ASN A 7 10.65 -13.51 43.42
CA ASN A 7 10.04 -12.19 43.36
C ASN A 7 8.60 -12.35 42.83
N GLY A 8 7.63 -12.00 43.67
CA GLY A 8 6.23 -11.97 43.29
C GLY A 8 5.99 -10.87 42.26
N PHE A 9 5.70 -11.25 41.02
CA PHE A 9 5.02 -10.38 40.08
C PHE A 9 3.56 -10.27 40.53
N ALA A 10 3.18 -9.12 41.08
CA ALA A 10 1.78 -8.77 41.26
C ALA A 10 1.15 -8.49 39.87
N PRO A 11 -0.03 -9.03 39.55
CA PRO A 11 -0.73 -8.65 38.33
C PRO A 11 -1.20 -7.19 38.46
N ARG A 12 -0.76 -6.31 37.54
CA ARG A 12 -1.31 -4.95 37.45
C ARG A 12 -2.77 -5.06 37.03
N VAL A 13 -3.65 -4.64 37.93
CA VAL A 13 -5.10 -4.57 37.73
C VAL A 13 -5.38 -3.52 36.64
N GLY A 14 -6.21 -3.89 35.65
CA GLY A 14 -6.59 -3.04 34.52
C GLY A 14 -7.18 -1.68 34.92
N TRP A 15 -7.06 -0.73 34.00
CA TRP A 15 -7.26 0.71 34.17
C TRP A 15 -8.71 1.11 34.52
N SER A 16 -8.84 2.17 35.33
CA SER A 16 -10.03 2.88 35.85
C SER A 16 -11.26 2.01 36.26
N ARG A 17 -11.61 2.04 37.56
CA ARG A 17 -12.72 1.27 38.16
C ARG A 17 -14.12 1.61 37.64
N GLN A 18 -14.31 2.74 36.95
CA GLN A 18 -15.62 3.32 36.62
C GLN A 18 -16.27 2.81 35.32
N ARG A 19 -15.51 2.16 34.43
CA ARG A 19 -16.05 1.54 33.20
C ARG A 19 -15.68 0.06 33.11
N ARG A 20 -16.17 -0.77 34.03
CA ARG A 20 -16.10 -2.23 33.86
C ARG A 20 -17.33 -2.73 33.13
N HIS A 21 -17.14 -3.24 31.92
CA HIS A 21 -17.92 -4.36 31.42
C HIS A 21 -17.24 -5.66 31.85
N ALA A 22 -18.00 -6.75 31.96
CA ALA A 22 -17.41 -8.08 32.14
C ALA A 22 -16.42 -8.38 31.01
N SER A 23 -15.47 -9.30 31.23
CA SER A 23 -14.69 -9.88 30.13
C SER A 23 -15.66 -10.31 29.02
N ASP A 24 -15.26 -10.14 27.76
CA ASP A 24 -16.11 -10.56 26.64
C ASP A 24 -16.29 -12.08 26.73
N THR A 25 -17.48 -12.51 27.16
CA THR A 25 -17.84 -13.91 27.39
C THR A 25 -19.11 -14.17 26.60
N GLY A 26 -19.28 -15.40 26.10
CA GLY A 26 -20.54 -15.80 25.46
C GLY A 26 -21.73 -15.46 26.35
N SER A 27 -22.79 -14.91 25.76
CA SER A 27 -23.93 -14.31 26.48
C SER A 27 -24.63 -15.27 27.46
N LYS A 28 -24.50 -16.59 27.28
CA LYS A 28 -24.86 -17.64 28.23
C LYS A 28 -23.91 -18.84 28.11
N LEU A 29 -23.35 -19.31 29.24
CA LEU A 29 -22.58 -20.56 29.31
C LEU A 29 -23.44 -21.83 29.09
N THR A 30 -24.77 -21.71 29.16
CA THR A 30 -25.71 -22.83 28.95
C THR A 30 -26.04 -23.11 27.49
N SER A 31 -25.60 -22.29 26.54
CA SER A 31 -25.84 -22.51 25.12
C SER A 31 -24.63 -23.17 24.47
N ILE A 32 -24.79 -24.43 24.04
CA ILE A 32 -23.86 -25.07 23.11
C ILE A 32 -23.90 -24.27 21.80
N PRO A 33 -22.77 -23.81 21.24
CA PRO A 33 -22.78 -23.06 20.00
C PRO A 33 -23.21 -23.98 18.85
N THR A 34 -24.50 -23.94 18.48
CA THR A 34 -25.01 -24.54 17.24
C THR A 34 -24.53 -23.73 16.03
N PRO A 35 -24.16 -24.38 14.91
CA PRO A 35 -23.53 -23.74 13.75
C PRO A 35 -24.51 -22.94 12.86
N LEU A 36 -25.55 -22.34 13.44
CA LEU A 36 -26.44 -21.44 12.71
C LEU A 36 -26.02 -19.98 12.92
N ALA A 37 -25.40 -19.42 11.87
CA ALA A 37 -25.30 -17.99 11.59
C ALA A 37 -24.52 -17.08 12.58
N ALA A 38 -23.59 -17.60 13.39
CA ALA A 38 -22.69 -16.76 14.18
C ALA A 38 -21.30 -16.62 13.51
N ALA A 39 -20.75 -15.40 13.51
CA ALA A 39 -19.41 -15.10 13.02
C ALA A 39 -18.34 -15.99 13.71
N PRO A 40 -17.22 -16.31 13.03
CA PRO A 40 -16.18 -17.24 13.54
C PRO A 40 -15.52 -16.80 14.87
N THR A 41 -15.81 -15.60 15.35
CA THR A 41 -15.38 -15.04 16.63
C THR A 41 -16.15 -15.58 17.84
N SER A 42 -17.45 -15.87 17.71
CA SER A 42 -18.26 -16.34 18.85
C SER A 42 -17.80 -17.67 19.47
N PRO A 43 -17.41 -18.72 18.71
CA PRO A 43 -16.93 -19.97 19.30
C PRO A 43 -15.56 -19.82 20.00
N ARG A 44 -14.70 -18.91 19.54
CA ARG A 44 -13.40 -18.62 20.17
C ARG A 44 -13.55 -17.92 21.52
N ILE A 45 -14.46 -16.96 21.62
CA ILE A 45 -14.75 -16.24 22.86
C ILE A 45 -15.32 -17.20 23.91
N THR A 46 -16.24 -18.09 23.52
CA THR A 46 -16.76 -19.13 24.42
C THR A 46 -15.70 -20.13 24.85
N ALA A 47 -14.82 -20.57 23.95
CA ALA A 47 -13.73 -21.48 24.27
C ALA A 47 -12.73 -20.84 25.24
N SER A 48 -12.37 -19.56 25.04
CA SER A 48 -11.49 -18.81 25.93
C SER A 48 -12.10 -18.60 27.33
N SER A 49 -13.40 -18.35 27.41
CA SER A 49 -14.10 -18.27 28.70
C SER A 49 -14.08 -19.60 29.45
N CYS A 50 -14.37 -20.72 28.77
CA CYS A 50 -14.28 -22.05 29.35
C CYS A 50 -12.85 -22.40 29.78
N LEU A 51 -11.84 -21.98 29.02
CA LEU A 51 -10.42 -22.15 29.33
C LEU A 51 -10.07 -21.69 30.73
N SER A 52 -10.55 -20.50 31.09
CA SER A 52 -10.25 -19.86 32.38
C SER A 52 -10.80 -20.63 33.59
N MET A 53 -11.75 -21.55 33.35
CA MET A 53 -12.38 -22.39 34.36
C MET A 53 -11.88 -23.85 34.34
N THR A 54 -10.98 -24.21 33.42
CA THR A 54 -10.40 -25.55 33.32
C THR A 54 -9.08 -25.68 34.05
N SER A 55 -8.73 -26.91 34.46
CA SER A 55 -7.46 -27.25 35.10
C SER A 55 -6.27 -27.05 34.14
N ALA A 56 -5.11 -26.72 34.72
CA ALA A 56 -3.86 -26.58 33.98
C ALA A 56 -3.46 -27.89 33.28
N THR A 57 -2.73 -27.76 32.17
CA THR A 57 -2.10 -28.88 31.45
C THR A 57 -0.84 -29.32 32.22
N ASP A 58 -0.69 -30.62 32.47
CA ASP A 58 0.52 -31.18 33.08
C ASP A 58 1.47 -31.67 31.98
N LEU A 59 2.72 -31.21 32.05
CA LEU A 59 3.79 -31.51 31.10
C LEU A 59 5.01 -32.05 31.86
N SER A 60 5.47 -33.23 31.47
CA SER A 60 6.76 -33.76 31.88
C SER A 60 7.86 -33.31 30.91
N LYS A 61 8.99 -32.86 31.44
CA LYS A 61 10.15 -32.43 30.64
C LYS A 61 11.39 -33.21 31.06
N ILE A 62 12.12 -33.73 30.08
CA ILE A 62 13.40 -34.41 30.26
C ILE A 62 14.47 -33.61 29.51
N GLN A 63 15.59 -33.37 30.18
CA GLN A 63 16.78 -32.74 29.61
C GLN A 63 17.96 -33.68 29.83
N VAL A 64 18.72 -33.94 28.78
CA VAL A 64 19.89 -34.83 28.80
C VAL A 64 21.07 -34.09 28.19
N ASP A 65 22.16 -34.02 28.95
CA ASP A 65 23.44 -33.51 28.50
C ASP A 65 24.41 -34.68 28.35
N VAL A 66 24.97 -34.87 27.16
CA VAL A 66 25.93 -35.94 26.85
C VAL A 66 27.29 -35.29 26.56
N GLY A 67 28.27 -35.55 27.42
CA GLY A 67 29.64 -35.06 27.26
C GLY A 67 30.58 -36.13 26.72
N THR A 68 31.62 -35.72 25.98
CA THR A 68 32.73 -36.61 25.64
C THR A 68 33.61 -36.87 26.88
N PRO A 69 34.32 -38.02 26.97
CA PRO A 69 35.17 -38.35 28.12
C PRO A 69 36.31 -37.34 28.36
N GLU A 70 36.69 -36.57 27.34
CA GLU A 70 37.72 -35.52 27.40
C GLU A 70 37.14 -34.12 27.71
N GLY A 71 35.81 -33.96 27.73
CA GLY A 71 35.13 -32.72 28.11
C GLY A 71 35.10 -31.61 27.05
N GLU A 72 35.53 -31.88 25.82
CA GLU A 72 35.63 -30.86 24.75
C GLU A 72 34.28 -30.47 24.13
N MET A 73 33.30 -31.37 24.12
CA MET A 73 31.99 -31.14 23.51
C MET A 73 30.85 -31.64 24.40
N ILE A 74 29.76 -30.88 24.44
CA ILE A 74 28.53 -31.22 25.18
C ILE A 74 27.36 -31.15 24.20
N PHE A 75 26.64 -32.26 24.06
CA PHE A 75 25.40 -32.33 23.31
C PHE A 75 24.22 -32.14 24.26
N HIS A 76 23.33 -31.21 23.91
CA HIS A 76 22.12 -30.93 24.66
C HIS A 76 20.90 -31.46 23.90
N SER A 77 20.06 -32.25 24.58
CA SER A 77 18.76 -32.67 24.05
C SER A 77 17.67 -32.47 25.09
N ALA A 78 16.52 -31.95 24.66
CA ALA A 78 15.36 -31.72 25.49
C ALA A 78 14.11 -32.27 24.82
N ALA A 79 13.31 -33.02 25.57
CA ALA A 79 11.99 -33.45 25.13
C ALA A 79 10.94 -33.16 26.19
N SER A 80 9.71 -32.96 25.75
CA SER A 80 8.55 -32.77 26.61
C SER A 80 7.45 -33.74 26.20
N LYS A 81 6.76 -34.33 27.18
CA LYS A 81 5.55 -35.14 26.99
C LYS A 81 4.40 -34.50 27.73
N LEU A 82 3.22 -34.59 27.13
CA LEU A 82 1.99 -34.14 27.72
C LEU A 82 1.35 -35.28 28.51
N ASP A 83 1.23 -35.09 29.83
CA ASP A 83 0.62 -36.10 30.71
C ASP A 83 -0.88 -35.86 30.89
N PHE A 84 -1.28 -34.59 30.92
CA PHE A 84 -2.68 -34.22 31.07
C PHE A 84 -3.04 -32.99 30.24
N LYS A 85 -4.03 -33.13 29.34
CA LYS A 85 -4.41 -32.08 28.38
C LYS A 85 -5.01 -30.83 29.04
N GLY A 86 -5.76 -30.98 30.14
CA GLY A 86 -6.39 -29.86 30.82
C GLY A 86 -7.15 -28.95 29.86
N TYR A 87 -6.85 -27.65 29.93
CA TYR A 87 -7.45 -26.61 29.09
C TYR A 87 -7.27 -26.80 27.58
N GLN A 88 -6.21 -27.50 27.14
CA GLN A 88 -5.96 -27.76 25.71
C GLN A 88 -7.03 -28.65 25.06
N SER A 89 -7.83 -29.36 25.86
CA SER A 89 -8.97 -30.15 25.36
C SER A 89 -10.11 -29.29 24.78
N VAL A 90 -10.22 -28.04 25.25
CA VAL A 90 -11.28 -27.11 24.84
C VAL A 90 -10.77 -26.11 23.80
N TYR A 91 -9.47 -25.86 23.77
CA TYR A 91 -8.85 -24.88 22.90
C TYR A 91 -7.41 -25.28 22.56
N GLU A 92 -7.16 -25.57 21.29
CA GLU A 92 -5.81 -25.78 20.76
C GLU A 92 -5.35 -24.49 20.08
N ASP A 93 -4.20 -23.95 20.52
CA ASP A 93 -3.54 -22.86 19.80
C ASP A 93 -2.94 -23.40 18.52
N THR A 94 -3.26 -22.78 17.39
CA THR A 94 -2.77 -23.16 16.05
C THR A 94 -1.25 -22.98 15.87
N GLU A 95 -0.58 -22.35 16.84
CA GLU A 95 0.89 -22.13 16.85
C GLU A 95 1.62 -23.02 17.86
N GLY A 96 0.93 -23.98 18.51
CA GLY A 96 1.57 -24.92 19.42
C GLY A 96 2.45 -25.93 18.67
N ASP A 97 3.72 -26.05 19.08
CA ASP A 97 4.64 -27.06 18.57
C ASP A 97 4.00 -28.46 18.68
N SER A 98 4.02 -29.21 17.58
CA SER A 98 3.65 -30.62 17.57
C SER A 98 4.57 -31.37 18.54
N VAL A 99 4.02 -31.81 19.66
CA VAL A 99 4.77 -32.56 20.68
C VAL A 99 5.19 -33.90 20.06
N HIS A 100 6.47 -34.04 19.72
CA HIS A 100 7.03 -35.30 19.26
C HIS A 100 7.18 -36.25 20.46
N GLU A 101 6.13 -37.03 20.76
CA GLU A 101 6.13 -38.03 21.82
C GLU A 101 7.27 -39.06 21.66
N ASP A 102 7.64 -39.39 20.43
CA ASP A 102 8.70 -40.36 20.10
C ASP A 102 10.06 -40.00 20.71
N ASN A 103 10.39 -38.70 20.76
CA ASN A 103 11.66 -38.22 21.32
C ASN A 103 11.69 -38.33 22.85
N PHE A 104 10.54 -38.20 23.51
CA PHE A 104 10.45 -38.30 24.96
C PHE A 104 10.65 -39.73 25.44
N GLU A 105 10.08 -40.73 24.75
CA GLU A 105 10.27 -42.13 25.12
C GLU A 105 11.74 -42.55 24.98
N ALA A 106 12.40 -42.14 23.89
CA ALA A 106 13.83 -42.40 23.67
C ALA A 106 14.72 -41.78 24.77
N LEU A 107 14.49 -40.51 25.12
CA LEU A 107 15.25 -39.84 26.19
C LEU A 107 14.93 -40.40 27.58
N SER A 108 13.69 -40.84 27.83
CA SER A 108 13.32 -41.46 29.11
C SER A 108 14.06 -42.77 29.36
N LYS A 109 14.30 -43.57 28.31
CA LYS A 109 15.07 -44.82 28.39
C LYS A 109 16.55 -44.53 28.71
N LEU A 110 17.11 -43.47 28.12
CA LEU A 110 18.47 -43.01 28.41
C LEU A 110 18.63 -42.45 29.83
N MET A 111 17.59 -41.81 30.39
CA MET A 111 17.63 -41.24 31.74
C MET A 111 17.69 -42.31 32.85
N VAL A 112 17.14 -43.51 32.61
CA VAL A 112 17.16 -44.63 33.58
C VAL A 112 18.57 -45.24 33.70
N ALA A 113 19.38 -45.15 32.63
CA ALA A 113 20.72 -45.72 32.56
C ALA A 113 21.80 -44.63 32.62
N VAL A 114 21.80 -43.85 33.71
CA VAL A 114 22.82 -42.82 33.96
C VAL A 114 24.20 -43.48 34.01
N LYS A 115 24.95 -43.38 32.90
CA LYS A 115 26.35 -43.84 32.60
C LYS A 115 26.50 -44.75 31.37
N ASP A 116 25.45 -44.99 30.59
CA ASP A 116 25.60 -45.74 29.35
C ASP A 116 26.46 -44.99 28.32
N LEU A 117 27.35 -45.72 27.66
CA LEU A 117 28.15 -45.24 26.54
C LEU A 117 27.24 -45.14 25.30
N VAL A 118 27.02 -43.91 24.82
CA VAL A 118 26.24 -43.66 23.60
C VAL A 118 27.20 -43.45 22.44
N SER A 119 27.04 -44.24 21.37
CA SER A 119 27.78 -44.03 20.13
C SER A 119 27.01 -43.12 19.17
N PRO A 120 27.66 -42.13 18.54
CA PRO A 120 27.02 -41.32 17.51
C PRO A 120 26.71 -42.20 16.29
N VAL A 121 25.44 -42.26 15.88
CA VAL A 121 25.01 -43.04 14.70
C VAL A 121 25.10 -42.19 13.43
N ASN A 122 24.50 -40.99 13.44
CA ASN A 122 24.50 -40.05 12.32
C ASN A 122 24.86 -38.65 12.82
N VAL A 123 25.79 -37.98 12.13
CA VAL A 123 26.17 -36.60 12.43
C VAL A 123 25.73 -35.71 11.27
N HIS A 124 24.77 -34.83 11.53
CA HIS A 124 24.31 -33.85 10.55
C HIS A 124 24.92 -32.48 10.86
N LEU A 125 25.71 -31.96 9.93
CA LEU A 125 26.24 -30.61 10.00
C LEU A 125 25.21 -29.62 9.46
N GLY A 126 24.51 -28.94 10.37
CA GLY A 126 23.54 -27.89 10.02
C GLY A 126 24.17 -26.51 10.12
N GLN A 127 24.15 -25.73 9.03
CA GLN A 127 24.47 -24.32 9.07
C GLN A 127 23.18 -23.52 9.28
N HIS A 128 23.16 -22.68 10.32
CA HIS A 128 22.04 -21.79 10.62
C HIS A 128 22.48 -20.33 10.52
N PHE A 129 21.62 -19.51 9.93
CA PHE A 129 21.77 -18.06 9.90
C PHE A 129 20.85 -17.42 10.94
N THR A 130 21.32 -16.31 11.52
CA THR A 130 20.48 -15.50 12.40
C THR A 130 19.33 -14.92 11.58
N LYS A 131 18.10 -15.18 12.02
CA LYS A 131 16.91 -14.58 11.41
C LYS A 131 16.74 -13.15 11.96
N PRO A 132 16.38 -12.18 11.12
CA PRO A 132 16.04 -10.85 11.61
C PRO A 132 14.78 -10.90 12.49
N PRO A 133 14.55 -9.90 13.35
CA PRO A 133 13.34 -9.79 14.13
C PRO A 133 12.09 -9.89 13.24
N SER A 134 11.11 -10.66 13.69
CA SER A 134 9.85 -10.80 12.96
C SER A 134 9.14 -9.46 12.90
N ARG A 135 8.49 -9.21 11.76
CA ARG A 135 7.59 -8.05 11.62
C ARG A 135 6.33 -8.26 12.45
N TYR A 136 5.67 -7.16 12.80
CA TYR A 136 4.42 -7.20 13.54
C TYR A 136 3.27 -7.69 12.66
N SER A 137 2.46 -8.61 13.20
CA SER A 137 1.08 -8.80 12.78
C SER A 137 0.18 -7.75 13.46
N GLU A 138 -1.07 -7.64 13.04
CA GLU A 138 -2.05 -6.77 13.71
C GLU A 138 -2.18 -7.09 15.20
N GLY A 139 -2.32 -8.37 15.55
CA GLY A 139 -2.38 -8.80 16.96
C GLY A 139 -1.10 -8.53 17.73
N ALA A 140 0.07 -8.79 17.13
CA ALA A 140 1.35 -8.51 17.78
C ALA A 140 1.57 -7.00 18.01
N LEU A 141 1.13 -6.15 17.08
CA LEU A 141 1.21 -4.70 17.26
C LEU A 141 0.27 -4.22 18.36
N ILE A 142 -0.97 -4.72 18.40
CA ILE A 142 -1.94 -4.37 19.46
C ILE A 142 -1.39 -4.77 20.83
N LYS A 143 -0.83 -5.98 20.95
CA LYS A 143 -0.18 -6.44 22.18
C LYS A 143 0.98 -5.50 22.57
N LYS A 144 1.78 -5.06 21.61
CA LYS A 144 2.87 -4.11 21.87
C LYS A 144 2.37 -2.74 22.32
N LEU A 145 1.29 -2.24 21.74
CA LEU A 145 0.66 -0.97 22.13
C LEU A 145 0.10 -1.06 23.56
N GLU A 146 -0.53 -2.18 23.91
CA GLU A 146 -1.03 -2.45 25.26
C GLU A 146 0.11 -2.49 26.30
N GLU A 147 1.22 -3.19 25.99
CA GLU A 147 2.41 -3.23 26.84
C GLU A 147 3.01 -1.84 27.09
N LEU A 148 2.95 -0.95 26.09
CA LEU A 148 3.42 0.43 26.18
C LEU A 148 2.39 1.38 26.80
N GLY A 149 1.16 0.92 27.07
CA GLY A 149 0.07 1.76 27.59
C GLY A 149 -0.52 2.74 26.58
N ILE A 150 -0.26 2.54 25.29
CA ILE A 150 -0.71 3.41 24.19
C ILE A 150 -2.03 2.88 23.63
N GLY A 151 -3.06 3.73 23.61
CA GLY A 151 -4.40 3.37 23.17
C GLY A 151 -5.20 2.55 24.20
N ARG A 152 -6.46 2.26 23.85
CA ARG A 152 -7.44 1.55 24.67
C ARG A 152 -8.21 0.54 23.81
N PRO A 153 -8.94 -0.43 24.39
CA PRO A 153 -9.73 -1.39 23.62
C PRO A 153 -10.67 -0.76 22.59
N SER A 154 -11.19 0.45 22.89
CA SER A 154 -12.03 1.23 21.98
C SER A 154 -11.27 1.86 20.80
N THR A 155 -9.94 2.00 20.87
CA THR A 155 -9.14 2.73 19.88
C THR A 155 -8.31 1.84 18.98
N TYR A 156 -7.95 0.61 19.38
CA TYR A 156 -7.04 -0.25 18.61
C TYR A 156 -7.49 -0.47 17.15
N ALA A 157 -8.76 -0.83 16.94
CA ALA A 157 -9.31 -1.01 15.61
C ALA A 157 -9.27 0.31 14.78
N SER A 158 -9.54 1.45 15.43
CA SER A 158 -9.52 2.75 14.75
C SER A 158 -8.10 3.19 14.38
N ILE A 159 -7.11 2.91 15.23
CA ILE A 159 -5.69 3.18 14.97
C ILE A 159 -5.25 2.38 13.74
N MET A 160 -5.54 1.08 13.73
CA MET A 160 -5.16 0.20 12.62
C MET A 160 -5.80 0.67 11.31
N LYS A 161 -7.10 0.98 11.35
CA LYS A 161 -7.83 1.50 10.20
C LYS A 161 -7.22 2.79 9.65
N VAL A 162 -6.89 3.77 10.52
CA VAL A 162 -6.28 5.03 10.09
C VAL A 162 -4.90 4.82 9.45
N LEU A 163 -4.09 3.90 9.99
CA LEU A 163 -2.78 3.57 9.44
C LEU A 163 -2.87 2.97 8.04
N GLN A 164 -3.86 2.12 7.80
CA GLN A 164 -4.13 1.50 6.49
C GLN A 164 -4.77 2.49 5.51
N ASP A 165 -5.84 3.18 5.91
CA ASP A 165 -6.59 4.12 5.07
C ASP A 165 -5.70 5.26 4.54
N ARG A 166 -4.76 5.74 5.37
CA ARG A 166 -3.81 6.80 5.00
C ARG A 166 -2.56 6.31 4.28
N LYS A 167 -2.45 5.00 4.04
CA LYS A 167 -1.29 4.36 3.39
C LYS A 167 0.02 4.66 4.11
N TYR A 168 0.02 4.49 5.44
CA TYR A 168 1.27 4.48 6.22
C TYR A 168 1.81 3.07 6.38
N VAL A 169 0.90 2.08 6.40
CA VAL A 169 1.19 0.66 6.55
C VAL A 169 0.32 -0.11 5.57
N THR A 170 0.89 -1.13 4.94
CA THR A 170 0.18 -2.13 4.15
C THR A 170 0.20 -3.48 4.86
N ALA A 171 -0.93 -4.17 4.85
CA ALA A 171 -1.02 -5.53 5.37
C ALA A 171 -0.81 -6.52 4.22
N LYS A 172 0.29 -7.27 4.24
CA LYS A 172 0.59 -8.33 3.26
C LYS A 172 0.73 -9.64 4.02
N SER A 173 -0.03 -10.67 3.64
CA SER A 173 0.04 -12.00 4.27
C SER A 173 -0.05 -11.98 5.81
N ARG A 174 -0.96 -11.17 6.37
CA ARG A 174 -1.15 -10.94 7.83
C ARG A 174 0.03 -10.29 8.57
N VAL A 175 1.00 -9.76 7.82
CA VAL A 175 2.14 -9.02 8.34
C VAL A 175 2.04 -7.56 7.92
N LEU A 176 2.43 -6.65 8.80
CA LEU A 176 2.39 -5.21 8.57
C LEU A 176 3.73 -4.73 7.96
N HIS A 177 3.63 -4.07 6.82
CA HIS A 177 4.74 -3.47 6.09
C HIS A 177 4.61 -1.94 6.13
N PRO A 178 5.56 -1.20 6.72
CA PRO A 178 5.51 0.25 6.73
C PRO A 178 5.89 0.78 5.35
N GLU A 179 4.94 1.49 4.71
CA GLU A 179 5.19 2.20 3.46
C GLU A 179 6.22 3.33 3.70
N PHE A 180 6.96 3.70 2.66
CA PHE A 180 7.88 4.82 2.71
C PHE A 180 7.22 6.13 3.21
N ARG A 181 5.95 6.39 2.84
CA ARG A 181 5.19 7.55 3.37
C ARG A 181 5.10 7.53 4.89
N GLY A 182 4.78 6.37 5.48
CA GLY A 182 4.76 6.19 6.93
C GLY A 182 6.12 6.46 7.55
N ARG A 183 7.19 5.93 6.95
CA ARG A 183 8.57 6.14 7.43
C ARG A 183 8.97 7.61 7.40
N MET A 184 8.64 8.34 6.33
CA MET A 184 8.93 9.77 6.21
C MET A 184 8.22 10.59 7.29
N VAL A 185 6.91 10.37 7.46
CA VAL A 185 6.13 11.09 8.47
C VAL A 185 6.64 10.78 9.87
N SER A 186 6.91 9.51 10.19
CA SER A 186 7.50 9.14 11.48
C SER A 186 8.87 9.77 11.69
N ALA A 187 9.72 9.83 10.66
CA ALA A 187 11.02 10.50 10.76
C ALA A 187 10.90 12.00 11.01
N PHE A 188 9.97 12.67 10.33
CA PHE A 188 9.69 14.09 10.50
C PHE A 188 9.17 14.39 11.91
N LEU A 189 8.20 13.59 12.39
CA LEU A 189 7.63 13.74 13.73
C LEU A 189 8.66 13.48 14.83
N LEU A 190 9.51 12.46 14.69
CA LEU A 190 10.54 12.17 15.68
C LEU A 190 11.57 13.31 15.81
N HIS A 191 11.86 14.01 14.71
CA HIS A 191 12.84 15.10 14.70
C HIS A 191 12.27 16.43 15.20
N HIS A 192 11.02 16.77 14.82
CA HIS A 192 10.42 18.08 15.13
C HIS A 192 9.41 18.06 16.28
N PHE A 193 8.82 16.90 16.56
CA PHE A 193 7.77 16.71 17.58
C PHE A 193 8.19 15.61 18.56
N SER A 194 9.43 15.67 19.06
CA SER A 194 10.03 14.61 19.89
C SER A 194 9.22 14.29 21.15
N GLU A 195 8.64 15.29 21.81
CA GLU A 195 7.75 15.09 22.98
C GLU A 195 6.50 14.30 22.61
N VAL A 196 5.82 14.68 21.52
CA VAL A 196 4.55 14.06 21.11
C VAL A 196 4.77 12.68 20.48
N ALA A 197 5.91 12.46 19.84
CA ALA A 197 6.28 11.18 19.25
C ALA A 197 6.82 10.17 20.27
N ASP A 198 7.08 10.60 21.51
CA ASP A 198 7.55 9.71 22.58
C ASP A 198 6.43 8.76 23.07
N TYR A 199 6.82 7.51 23.34
CA TYR A 199 5.89 6.49 23.80
C TYR A 199 5.36 6.81 25.20
N SER A 200 6.22 7.30 26.09
CA SER A 200 5.87 7.60 27.48
C SER A 200 4.90 8.77 27.55
N PHE A 201 5.13 9.81 26.74
CA PHE A 201 4.22 10.94 26.64
C PHE A 201 2.82 10.50 26.20
N THR A 202 2.73 9.66 25.16
CA THR A 202 1.46 9.17 24.65
C THR A 202 0.72 8.33 25.70
N ALA A 203 1.43 7.42 26.39
CA ALA A 203 0.86 6.61 27.45
C ALA A 203 0.39 7.44 28.67
N ASN A 204 1.15 8.48 29.03
CA ASN A 204 0.78 9.41 30.10
C ASN A 204 -0.45 10.23 29.71
N MET A 205 -0.57 10.66 28.45
CA MET A 205 -1.76 11.36 27.98
C MET A 205 -3.02 10.51 28.10
N GLU A 206 -2.94 9.23 27.72
CA GLU A 206 -4.05 8.27 27.91
C GLU A 206 -4.42 8.12 29.40
N THR A 207 -3.42 8.13 30.29
CA THR A 207 -3.62 8.12 31.74
C THR A 207 -4.35 9.36 32.24
N GLU A 208 -3.97 10.53 31.74
CA GLU A 208 -4.62 11.79 32.10
C GLU A 208 -6.07 11.85 31.60
N LEU A 209 -6.36 11.30 30.43
CA LEU A 209 -7.73 11.18 29.92
C LEU A 209 -8.58 10.21 30.77
N ASP A 210 -7.97 9.14 31.30
CA ASP A 210 -8.62 8.26 32.26
C ASP A 210 -8.89 8.97 33.60
N ASN A 211 -7.96 9.81 34.08
CA ASN A 211 -8.13 10.65 35.27
C ASN A 211 -9.28 11.66 35.11
N VAL A 212 -9.37 12.30 33.93
CA VAL A 212 -10.48 13.18 33.58
C VAL A 212 -11.80 12.42 33.59
N SER A 213 -11.81 11.22 32.99
CA SER A 213 -12.99 10.36 32.96
C SER A 213 -13.43 9.92 34.36
N ALA A 214 -12.49 9.78 35.29
CA ALA A 214 -12.74 9.46 36.69
C ALA A 214 -13.15 10.69 37.54
N GLY A 215 -13.07 11.89 36.99
CA GLY A 215 -13.35 13.15 37.70
C GLY A 215 -12.21 13.62 38.61
N LEU A 216 -11.00 13.08 38.47
CA LEU A 216 -9.83 13.46 39.26
C LEU A 216 -9.17 14.76 38.76
N THR A 217 -9.27 15.04 37.45
CA THR A 217 -8.65 16.19 36.79
C THR A 217 -9.65 16.93 35.91
N GLU A 218 -9.52 18.27 35.82
CA GLU A 218 -10.38 19.07 34.93
C GLU A 218 -9.89 18.99 33.48
N TRP A 219 -10.78 18.57 32.57
CA TRP A 219 -10.46 18.40 31.15
C TRP A 219 -9.97 19.69 30.47
N LYS A 220 -10.51 20.86 30.84
CA LYS A 220 -10.11 22.16 30.26
C LYS A 220 -8.68 22.52 30.62
N GLY A 221 -8.27 22.26 31.87
CA GLY A 221 -6.91 22.48 32.34
C GLY A 221 -5.91 21.60 31.58
N LEU A 222 -6.24 20.32 31.41
CA LEU A 222 -5.44 19.38 30.63
C LEU A 222 -5.26 19.84 29.16
N LEU A 223 -6.35 20.20 28.49
CA LEU A 223 -6.31 20.67 27.10
C LEU A 223 -5.52 21.96 26.95
N LYS A 224 -5.68 22.91 27.87
CA LYS A 224 -4.92 24.17 27.85
C LYS A 224 -3.42 23.89 28.00
N GLY A 225 -3.03 23.08 28.97
CA GLY A 225 -1.63 22.73 29.20
C GLY A 225 -1.00 21.98 28.02
N TYR A 226 -1.75 21.07 27.39
CA TYR A 226 -1.31 20.41 26.16
C TYR A 226 -1.14 21.39 25.00
N TRP A 227 -2.15 22.22 24.74
CA TRP A 227 -2.17 23.14 23.60
C TRP A 227 -1.05 24.17 23.68
N GLU A 228 -0.76 24.72 24.87
CA GLU A 228 0.33 25.68 25.06
C GLU A 228 1.72 25.11 24.72
N ARG A 229 1.93 23.81 24.91
CA ARG A 229 3.16 23.12 24.49
C ARG A 229 3.12 22.80 23.00
N PHE A 230 2.03 22.18 22.55
CA PHE A 230 1.88 21.75 21.15
C PHE A 230 1.93 22.91 20.16
N SER A 231 1.33 24.05 20.50
CA SER A 231 1.31 25.24 19.63
C SER A 231 2.71 25.79 19.36
N LYS A 232 3.65 25.65 20.32
CA LYS A 232 5.05 26.05 20.13
C LYS A 232 5.73 25.18 19.07
N TYR A 233 5.55 23.86 19.16
CA TYR A 233 6.03 22.93 18.13
C TYR A 233 5.42 23.23 16.75
N CYS A 234 4.13 23.57 16.69
CA CYS A 234 3.51 23.98 15.43
C CYS A 234 4.08 25.29 14.87
N ALA A 235 4.34 26.28 15.72
CA ALA A 235 4.96 27.54 15.31
C ALA A 235 6.37 27.30 14.76
N ASP A 236 7.17 26.50 15.46
CA ASP A 236 8.52 26.13 15.04
C ASP A 236 8.50 25.36 13.71
N ALA A 237 7.57 24.41 13.56
CA ALA A 237 7.41 23.63 12.36
C ALA A 237 6.91 24.47 11.16
N SER A 238 6.09 25.49 11.41
CA SER A 238 5.58 26.38 10.35
C SER A 238 6.67 27.26 9.72
N ASN A 239 7.75 27.53 10.47
CA ASN A 239 8.91 28.29 10.00
C ASN A 239 9.92 27.43 9.21
N LEU A 240 9.67 26.13 9.05
CA LEU A 240 10.56 25.24 8.32
C LEU A 240 10.38 25.39 6.81
N ASP A 241 11.49 25.64 6.12
CA ASP A 241 11.55 25.58 4.67
C ASP A 241 11.52 24.11 4.21
N GLY A 242 10.71 23.81 3.19
CA GLY A 242 10.57 22.47 2.63
C GLY A 242 11.91 21.87 2.17
N ARG A 243 12.86 22.70 1.73
CA ARG A 243 14.22 22.25 1.35
C ARG A 243 15.01 21.69 2.52
N LYS A 244 14.84 22.24 3.73
CA LYS A 244 15.51 21.72 4.94
C LYS A 244 14.94 20.35 5.30
N VAL A 245 13.63 20.19 5.16
CA VAL A 245 12.95 18.90 5.40
C VAL A 245 13.38 17.86 4.38
N GLU A 246 13.42 18.21 3.08
CA GLU A 246 13.91 17.32 2.02
C GLU A 246 15.34 16.84 2.29
N ARG A 247 16.24 17.75 2.71
CA ARG A 247 17.63 17.40 3.06
C ARG A 247 17.71 16.46 4.24
N MET A 248 16.96 16.73 5.32
CA MET A 248 16.92 15.87 6.51
C MET A 248 16.41 14.45 6.16
N LEU A 249 15.38 14.36 5.31
CA LEU A 249 14.89 13.07 4.82
C LEU A 249 15.91 12.37 3.91
N GLU A 250 16.61 13.11 3.06
CA GLU A 250 17.64 12.56 2.18
C GLU A 250 18.85 12.01 2.97
N GLU A 251 19.26 12.69 4.05
CA GLU A 251 20.31 12.22 4.95
C GLU A 251 19.89 10.93 5.66
N LYS A 252 18.66 10.89 6.21
CA LYS A 252 18.17 9.74 6.97
C LYS A 252 17.87 8.52 6.11
N PHE A 253 17.33 8.72 4.92
CA PHE A 253 16.94 7.65 4.00
C PHE A 253 17.93 7.45 2.85
N GLY A 254 19.09 8.10 2.88
CA GLY A 254 20.11 8.04 1.83
C GLY A 254 20.43 6.63 1.33
N PRO A 255 20.71 5.65 2.22
CA PRO A 255 21.00 4.27 1.81
C PRO A 255 19.83 3.57 1.11
N ILE A 256 18.59 3.92 1.46
CA ILE A 256 17.37 3.33 0.89
C ILE A 256 17.02 4.01 -0.43
N LEU A 257 17.22 5.32 -0.51
CA LEU A 257 16.92 6.13 -1.70
C LEU A 257 17.95 5.92 -2.81
N PHE A 258 19.21 5.64 -2.47
CA PHE A 258 20.32 5.51 -3.41
C PHE A 258 21.14 4.22 -3.15
N PRO A 259 20.57 3.02 -3.36
CA PRO A 259 21.21 1.75 -3.01
C PRO A 259 22.39 1.34 -3.91
N ASN A 260 22.45 1.84 -5.16
CA ASN A 260 23.44 1.45 -6.17
C ASN A 260 24.24 2.63 -6.74
N VAL A 261 24.28 3.75 -6.03
CA VAL A 261 25.04 4.92 -6.47
C VAL A 261 26.18 5.08 -5.48
N ASP A 262 27.38 4.60 -5.86
CA ASP A 262 28.61 5.07 -5.23
C ASP A 262 28.51 6.58 -5.06
N THR A 263 28.83 7.06 -3.88
CA THR A 263 28.51 8.38 -3.32
C THR A 263 28.72 9.57 -4.28
N ASP A 264 29.52 9.39 -5.32
CA ASP A 264 29.98 10.41 -6.26
C ASP A 264 29.19 10.57 -7.57
N ASN A 265 28.36 9.63 -8.03
CA ASN A 265 27.65 9.81 -9.32
C ASN A 265 26.12 9.88 -9.21
N ARG A 266 25.61 10.75 -8.32
CA ARG A 266 24.21 11.23 -8.36
C ARG A 266 23.93 12.17 -9.54
N ILE A 267 24.64 12.02 -10.65
CA ILE A 267 24.55 12.91 -11.80
C ILE A 267 23.27 12.60 -12.58
N CYS A 268 22.52 13.65 -12.92
CA CYS A 268 21.31 13.55 -13.71
C CYS A 268 21.65 13.14 -15.16
N PRO A 269 21.11 12.03 -15.67
CA PRO A 269 21.41 11.55 -17.03
C PRO A 269 20.86 12.44 -18.14
N SER A 270 19.94 13.35 -17.83
CA SER A 270 19.36 14.27 -18.82
C SER A 270 20.17 15.56 -19.02
N CYS A 271 20.92 16.00 -18.01
CA CYS A 271 21.67 17.26 -18.09
C CYS A 271 23.15 17.14 -17.74
N SER A 272 23.61 15.95 -17.30
CA SER A 272 25.00 15.59 -16.98
C SER A 272 25.73 16.49 -15.96
N GLU A 273 25.08 17.54 -15.46
CA GLU A 273 25.67 18.52 -14.54
C GLU A 273 24.82 18.75 -13.27
N GLY A 274 23.58 18.27 -13.24
CA GLY A 274 22.68 18.41 -12.09
C GLY A 274 22.72 17.18 -11.19
N THR A 275 22.49 17.35 -9.89
CA THR A 275 22.41 16.24 -8.94
C THR A 275 20.96 15.76 -8.74
N LEU A 276 20.78 14.46 -8.62
CA LEU A 276 19.50 13.84 -8.26
C LEU A 276 19.26 14.01 -6.76
N ARG A 277 18.13 14.62 -6.41
CA ARG A 277 17.71 14.92 -5.03
C ARG A 277 16.33 14.37 -4.76
N PHE A 278 16.09 14.05 -3.50
CA PHE A 278 14.77 13.68 -3.02
C PHE A 278 13.86 14.91 -2.99
N LYS A 279 12.68 14.82 -3.61
CA LYS A 279 11.70 15.91 -3.65
C LYS A 279 10.31 15.42 -3.27
N VAL A 280 9.60 16.24 -2.51
CA VAL A 280 8.20 16.00 -2.17
C VAL A 280 7.29 16.72 -3.17
N SER A 281 6.23 16.05 -3.61
CA SER A 281 5.25 16.64 -4.53
C SER A 281 4.52 17.81 -3.87
N ARG A 282 4.44 18.94 -4.59
CA ARG A 282 3.65 20.12 -4.18
C ARG A 282 2.16 19.83 -4.01
N TYR A 283 1.66 18.76 -4.63
CA TYR A 283 0.25 18.36 -4.57
C TYR A 283 -0.05 17.41 -3.40
N GLY A 284 0.90 17.23 -2.47
CA GLY A 284 0.70 16.51 -1.21
C GLY A 284 0.75 15.00 -1.32
N GLU A 285 0.58 14.44 -2.52
CA GLU A 285 0.67 13.00 -2.77
C GLU A 285 1.81 12.69 -3.73
N GLY A 286 2.85 12.08 -3.19
CA GLY A 286 3.98 11.57 -3.96
C GLY A 286 5.32 12.20 -3.59
N TYR A 287 6.34 11.39 -3.72
CA TYR A 287 7.73 11.75 -3.56
C TYR A 287 8.48 11.14 -4.74
N PHE A 288 9.49 11.84 -5.21
CA PHE A 288 10.22 11.43 -6.40
C PHE A 288 11.67 11.88 -6.31
N ILE A 289 12.53 11.18 -7.02
CA ILE A 289 13.92 11.58 -7.19
C ILE A 289 13.99 12.43 -8.46
N GLY A 290 14.39 13.68 -8.34
CA GLY A 290 14.43 14.63 -9.45
C GLY A 290 15.70 15.47 -9.45
N CYS A 291 16.03 16.06 -10.60
CA CYS A 291 17.20 16.93 -10.72
C CYS A 291 17.04 18.23 -9.89
N ASP A 292 18.11 18.65 -9.23
CA ASP A 292 18.25 19.91 -8.49
C ASP A 292 17.99 21.16 -9.35
N ARG A 293 18.44 21.17 -10.62
CA ARG A 293 18.35 22.29 -11.56
C ARG A 293 16.95 22.56 -12.13
N HIS A 294 15.89 22.13 -11.44
CA HIS A 294 14.53 22.56 -11.77
C HIS A 294 14.41 24.08 -11.59
N PRO A 295 13.81 24.84 -12.54
CA PRO A 295 12.97 24.41 -13.68
C PRO A 295 13.69 24.13 -15.01
N LYS A 296 15.03 24.31 -15.09
CA LYS A 296 15.81 24.13 -16.33
C LYS A 296 15.89 22.66 -16.77
N CYS A 297 16.00 21.73 -15.83
CA CYS A 297 15.89 20.30 -16.07
C CYS A 297 14.62 19.75 -15.40
N LYS A 298 13.80 19.01 -16.16
CA LYS A 298 12.54 18.38 -15.68
C LYS A 298 12.65 16.87 -15.52
N TYR A 299 13.87 16.34 -15.48
CA TYR A 299 14.10 14.91 -15.35
C TYR A 299 13.69 14.38 -13.97
N ILE A 300 13.01 13.24 -13.98
CA ILE A 300 12.55 12.49 -12.81
C ILE A 300 13.06 11.06 -12.99
N ALA A 301 13.90 10.60 -12.05
CA ALA A 301 14.57 9.30 -12.16
C ALA A 301 13.66 8.13 -11.76
N ARG A 302 12.91 8.30 -10.66
CA ARG A 302 12.05 7.24 -10.11
C ARG A 302 10.94 7.82 -9.25
N SER A 303 9.70 7.36 -9.47
CA SER A 303 8.61 7.47 -8.50
C SER A 303 8.64 6.21 -7.61
N LEU A 304 8.97 6.39 -6.34
CA LEU A 304 9.18 5.29 -5.39
C LEU A 304 7.87 4.72 -4.81
N SER A 305 6.72 5.14 -5.34
CA SER A 305 5.39 4.71 -4.87
C SER A 305 4.95 3.33 -5.38
N GLN A 306 5.78 2.60 -6.13
CA GLN A 306 5.36 1.35 -6.81
C GLN A 306 6.34 0.17 -6.69
N GLN A 307 7.46 0.29 -5.98
CA GLN A 307 8.52 -0.73 -6.02
C GLN A 307 8.77 -1.51 -4.72
N GLU A 308 7.95 -1.37 -3.69
CA GLU A 308 8.09 -2.20 -2.48
C GLU A 308 7.47 -3.62 -2.62
N ASP A 309 7.18 -4.07 -3.86
CA ASP A 309 6.49 -5.34 -4.16
C ASP A 309 7.27 -6.35 -5.01
N GLU A 310 8.57 -6.18 -5.23
CA GLU A 310 9.36 -7.19 -5.96
C GLU A 310 10.51 -7.72 -5.11
N THR A 311 10.27 -8.86 -4.46
CA THR A 311 11.33 -9.76 -3.97
C THR A 311 11.47 -10.99 -4.89
N GLU A 312 11.03 -10.87 -6.13
CA GLU A 312 11.28 -11.82 -7.21
C GLU A 312 11.93 -11.01 -8.35
N PRO A 313 13.11 -11.40 -8.87
CA PRO A 313 13.71 -10.72 -10.01
C PRO A 313 12.94 -11.15 -11.26
N THR A 314 11.79 -10.51 -11.52
CA THR A 314 11.25 -10.48 -12.88
C THR A 314 12.06 -9.48 -13.66
N GLU A 315 12.99 -10.01 -14.45
CA GLU A 315 13.60 -9.29 -15.56
C GLU A 315 12.48 -8.61 -16.39
N GLU A 316 12.77 -7.36 -16.77
CA GLU A 316 11.98 -6.50 -17.66
C GLU A 316 10.84 -5.66 -17.04
N CYS A 317 11.15 -4.44 -16.59
CA CYS A 317 10.40 -3.26 -17.08
C CYS A 317 11.01 -1.90 -16.70
N GLN A 318 11.42 -1.14 -17.72
CA GLN A 318 10.85 0.18 -18.04
C GLN A 318 11.49 0.64 -19.37
N LYS A 319 10.99 0.10 -20.49
CA LYS A 319 11.26 0.72 -21.79
C LYS A 319 10.58 2.09 -21.78
N THR A 320 11.34 3.16 -21.59
CA THR A 320 11.04 4.43 -22.26
C THR A 320 10.80 4.07 -23.72
N PHE A 321 9.54 4.08 -24.16
CA PHE A 321 9.23 3.76 -25.55
C PHE A 321 9.92 4.81 -26.42
N THR A 322 10.99 4.40 -27.11
CA THR A 322 11.73 5.27 -28.01
C THR A 322 10.83 5.59 -29.21
N PRO A 323 10.70 6.86 -29.62
CA PRO A 323 9.90 7.20 -30.79
C PRO A 323 10.37 6.42 -32.00
N ARG A 324 9.52 5.54 -32.54
CA ARG A 324 9.85 4.72 -33.72
C ARG A 324 9.46 5.49 -34.97
N LEU A 325 10.40 5.68 -35.89
CA LEU A 325 10.13 6.22 -37.22
C LEU A 325 9.46 5.12 -38.06
N LEU A 326 8.23 5.35 -38.51
CA LEU A 326 7.49 4.40 -39.36
C LEU A 326 7.79 4.61 -40.85
N GLY A 327 8.12 5.83 -41.26
CA GLY A 327 8.45 6.16 -42.64
C GLY A 327 8.18 7.61 -43.00
N VAL A 328 8.06 7.89 -44.30
CA VAL A 328 7.81 9.22 -44.86
C VAL A 328 6.50 9.19 -45.65
N MET A 329 5.70 10.25 -45.55
CA MET A 329 4.46 10.39 -46.30
C MET A 329 4.73 10.48 -47.82
N PRO A 330 4.06 9.68 -48.67
CA PRO A 330 4.23 9.73 -50.12
C PRO A 330 3.92 11.12 -50.74
N ASP A 331 3.02 11.88 -50.11
CA ASP A 331 2.48 13.11 -50.69
C ASP A 331 3.17 14.41 -50.21
N SER A 332 3.92 14.39 -49.10
CA SER A 332 4.44 15.62 -48.48
C SER A 332 5.87 15.56 -47.94
N ASP A 333 6.58 14.45 -48.13
CA ASP A 333 7.95 14.23 -47.61
C ASP A 333 8.09 14.41 -46.07
N GLU A 334 6.96 14.46 -45.35
CA GLU A 334 6.93 14.58 -43.89
C GLU A 334 7.10 13.21 -43.20
N LYS A 335 7.95 13.15 -42.18
CA LYS A 335 8.24 11.93 -41.40
C LYS A 335 7.07 11.57 -40.47
N VAL A 336 6.75 10.28 -40.38
CA VAL A 336 5.69 9.73 -39.53
C VAL A 336 6.29 8.98 -38.34
N PHE A 337 5.95 9.41 -37.12
CA PHE A 337 6.48 8.86 -35.88
C PHE A 337 5.41 8.13 -35.06
N LEU A 338 5.77 6.99 -34.48
CA LEU A 338 5.02 6.29 -33.45
C LEU A 338 5.55 6.70 -32.07
N LYS A 339 4.68 7.29 -31.25
CA LYS A 339 5.01 7.81 -29.91
C LYS A 339 4.06 7.28 -28.85
N GLN A 340 4.51 7.29 -27.60
CA GLN A 340 3.68 6.95 -26.43
C GLN A 340 3.34 8.23 -25.65
N GLY A 341 2.07 8.38 -25.27
CA GLY A 341 1.58 9.51 -24.46
C GLY A 341 0.70 9.04 -23.29
N PRO A 342 0.21 9.98 -22.46
CA PRO A 342 -0.59 9.65 -21.27
C PRO A 342 -1.92 8.95 -21.60
N TYR A 343 -2.41 9.10 -22.84
CA TYR A 343 -3.66 8.51 -23.33
C TYR A 343 -3.44 7.27 -24.23
N GLY A 344 -2.21 6.76 -24.30
CA GLY A 344 -1.84 5.60 -25.12
C GLY A 344 -0.90 5.94 -26.28
N HIS A 345 -0.69 4.95 -27.17
CA HIS A 345 0.14 5.09 -28.36
C HIS A 345 -0.56 5.92 -29.44
N TYR A 346 0.20 6.77 -30.12
CA TYR A 346 -0.29 7.64 -31.17
C TYR A 346 0.75 7.82 -32.28
N VAL A 347 0.25 8.09 -33.47
CA VAL A 347 1.04 8.44 -34.64
C VAL A 347 1.04 9.96 -34.80
N GLN A 348 2.18 10.54 -35.15
CA GLN A 348 2.35 11.96 -35.40
C GLN A 348 3.07 12.20 -36.74
N ILE A 349 2.58 13.18 -37.49
CA ILE A 349 3.27 13.69 -38.68
C ILE A 349 4.20 14.83 -38.26
N GLY A 350 5.48 14.74 -38.66
CA GLY A 350 6.50 15.74 -38.38
C GLY A 350 7.00 15.76 -36.94
N GLU A 351 8.05 16.55 -36.73
CA GLU A 351 8.68 16.75 -35.42
C GLU A 351 7.94 17.81 -34.58
N ASP A 352 8.08 17.74 -33.25
CA ASP A 352 7.47 18.72 -32.35
C ASP A 352 8.26 20.04 -32.41
N LYS A 353 7.81 20.98 -33.26
CA LYS A 353 8.35 22.35 -33.32
C LYS A 353 7.53 23.31 -32.47
N LYS A 354 8.18 24.23 -31.75
CA LYS A 354 7.50 25.25 -30.93
C LYS A 354 6.59 26.11 -31.80
N GLY A 355 5.29 26.10 -31.53
CA GLY A 355 4.29 26.94 -32.20
C GLY A 355 3.48 26.26 -33.32
N LEU A 356 3.83 25.04 -33.73
CA LEU A 356 3.03 24.22 -34.66
C LEU A 356 2.40 23.04 -33.94
N PHE A 357 1.12 22.79 -34.21
CA PHE A 357 0.40 21.62 -33.71
C PHE A 357 0.40 20.53 -34.80
N PRO A 358 1.28 19.53 -34.73
CA PRO A 358 1.35 18.48 -35.73
C PRO A 358 0.07 17.63 -35.71
N LYS A 359 -0.30 17.08 -36.87
CA LYS A 359 -1.45 16.19 -36.99
C LYS A 359 -1.16 14.87 -36.27
N ARG A 360 -2.08 14.43 -35.42
CA ARG A 360 -1.93 13.23 -34.57
C ARG A 360 -3.14 12.31 -34.70
N ALA A 361 -2.90 11.00 -34.65
CA ALA A 361 -3.94 9.99 -34.62
C ALA A 361 -3.67 8.92 -33.54
N SER A 362 -4.69 8.51 -32.79
CA SER A 362 -4.56 7.52 -31.72
C SER A 362 -4.70 6.09 -32.24
N LEU A 363 -3.86 5.18 -31.72
CA LEU A 363 -3.84 3.75 -32.03
C LEU A 363 -4.63 2.89 -31.03
N SER A 364 -5.68 3.44 -30.40
CA SER A 364 -6.44 2.78 -29.31
C SER A 364 -7.02 1.38 -29.61
N LYS A 365 -7.06 0.94 -30.87
CA LYS A 365 -7.63 -0.37 -31.27
C LYS A 365 -6.59 -1.43 -31.59
N VAL A 366 -5.34 -1.04 -31.84
CA VAL A 366 -4.30 -2.00 -32.24
C VAL A 366 -3.80 -2.70 -30.98
N LYS A 367 -3.91 -4.03 -30.95
CA LYS A 367 -3.44 -4.84 -29.82
C LYS A 367 -1.91 -5.00 -29.83
N ASP A 368 -1.32 -5.13 -31.01
CA ASP A 368 0.12 -5.34 -31.20
C ASP A 368 0.80 -4.09 -31.79
N ILE A 369 1.45 -3.31 -30.93
CA ILE A 369 2.07 -2.03 -31.29
C ILE A 369 3.24 -2.21 -32.26
N ASP A 370 3.97 -3.32 -32.17
CA ASP A 370 5.15 -3.57 -33.00
C ASP A 370 4.82 -3.92 -34.45
N SER A 371 3.57 -4.36 -34.70
CA SER A 371 3.05 -4.72 -36.03
C SER A 371 2.56 -3.54 -36.86
N VAL A 372 2.49 -2.33 -36.29
CA VAL A 372 1.96 -1.15 -36.96
C VAL A 372 2.85 -0.74 -38.14
N THR A 373 2.30 -0.72 -39.34
CA THR A 373 3.00 -0.30 -40.56
C THR A 373 2.70 1.17 -40.93
N LEU A 374 3.42 1.68 -41.94
CA LEU A 374 3.23 3.04 -42.45
C LEU A 374 1.84 3.22 -43.08
N GLU A 375 1.32 2.20 -43.74
CA GLU A 375 0.01 2.23 -44.41
C GLU A 375 -1.13 2.41 -43.40
N ASP A 376 -1.07 1.69 -42.27
CA ASP A 376 -2.03 1.81 -41.17
C ASP A 376 -2.00 3.20 -40.54
N ALA A 377 -0.80 3.75 -40.37
CA ALA A 377 -0.58 5.09 -39.87
C ALA A 377 -1.20 6.15 -40.80
N ILE A 378 -0.97 6.05 -42.12
CA ILE A 378 -1.55 6.94 -43.12
C ILE A 378 -3.07 6.89 -43.07
N GLU A 379 -3.65 5.68 -42.98
CA GLU A 379 -5.10 5.51 -42.88
C GLU A 379 -5.70 6.24 -41.69
N LEU A 380 -5.10 6.12 -40.51
CA LEU A 380 -5.59 6.75 -39.29
C LEU A 380 -5.44 8.28 -39.30
N LEU A 381 -4.39 8.78 -39.95
CA LEU A 381 -4.11 10.21 -40.10
C LEU A 381 -5.08 10.92 -41.06
N GLN A 382 -5.86 10.21 -41.87
CA GLN A 382 -6.90 10.82 -42.71
C GLN A 382 -8.08 11.37 -41.91
N TYR A 383 -8.29 10.88 -40.68
CA TYR A 383 -9.39 11.31 -39.83
C TYR A 383 -8.96 12.50 -38.95
N PRO A 384 -9.82 13.52 -38.74
CA PRO A 384 -11.22 13.61 -39.15
C PRO A 384 -11.40 13.95 -40.63
N LYS A 385 -12.30 13.21 -41.31
CA LYS A 385 -12.62 13.42 -42.74
C LYS A 385 -14.02 14.04 -42.88
N ILE A 386 -14.16 15.04 -43.75
CA ILE A 386 -15.43 15.70 -44.06
C ILE A 386 -16.17 14.86 -45.12
N LEU A 387 -17.39 14.43 -44.82
CA LEU A 387 -18.24 13.65 -45.74
C LEU A 387 -19.14 14.53 -46.62
N GLY A 388 -19.42 15.76 -46.18
CA GLY A 388 -20.29 16.72 -46.85
C GLY A 388 -20.93 17.70 -45.87
N LYS A 389 -21.74 18.63 -46.40
CA LYS A 389 -22.58 19.53 -45.59
C LYS A 389 -23.95 18.90 -45.35
N HIS A 390 -24.53 19.15 -44.20
CA HIS A 390 -25.89 18.70 -43.89
C HIS A 390 -26.91 19.54 -44.68
N PRO A 391 -27.89 18.93 -45.37
CA PRO A 391 -28.81 19.66 -46.27
C PRO A 391 -29.70 20.69 -45.57
N GLU A 392 -29.99 20.52 -44.27
CA GLU A 392 -30.87 21.42 -43.51
C GLU A 392 -30.12 22.57 -42.80
N ASP A 393 -28.84 22.38 -42.51
CA ASP A 393 -28.10 23.21 -41.54
C ASP A 393 -26.82 23.80 -42.15
N ASP A 394 -26.38 23.32 -43.32
CA ASP A 394 -25.13 23.66 -44.01
C ASP A 394 -23.82 23.39 -43.23
N TYR A 395 -23.90 22.83 -42.02
CA TYR A 395 -22.73 22.46 -41.21
C TYR A 395 -22.10 21.14 -41.68
N PRO A 396 -20.77 20.98 -41.52
CA PRO A 396 -20.06 19.79 -41.98
C PRO A 396 -20.38 18.55 -41.14
N VAL A 397 -20.62 17.44 -41.83
CA VAL A 397 -20.69 16.10 -41.25
C VAL A 397 -19.31 15.47 -41.31
N LEU A 398 -18.76 15.12 -40.14
CA LEU A 398 -17.40 14.60 -39.97
C LEU A 398 -17.44 13.13 -39.58
N ILE A 399 -16.54 12.32 -40.13
CA ILE A 399 -16.22 10.99 -39.59
C ILE A 399 -14.93 11.08 -38.77
N THR A 400 -14.96 10.58 -37.52
CA THR A 400 -13.82 10.64 -36.60
C THR A 400 -13.52 9.28 -35.98
N HIS A 401 -12.27 9.06 -35.58
CA HIS A 401 -11.80 7.84 -34.93
C HIS A 401 -11.71 8.04 -33.40
N SER A 402 -12.16 7.04 -32.62
CA SER A 402 -12.18 7.10 -31.15
C SER A 402 -11.93 5.72 -30.52
N LYS A 403 -11.70 5.68 -29.19
CA LYS A 403 -11.48 4.45 -28.41
C LYS A 403 -12.55 3.37 -28.63
N VAL A 404 -13.81 3.78 -28.83
CA VAL A 404 -14.95 2.87 -28.99
C VAL A 404 -15.13 2.41 -30.44
N GLY A 405 -14.66 3.20 -31.42
CA GLY A 405 -15.01 2.99 -32.81
C GLY A 405 -14.89 4.23 -33.69
N TYR A 406 -15.25 4.07 -34.96
CA TYR A 406 -15.51 5.19 -35.85
C TYR A 406 -16.86 5.79 -35.50
N ASN A 407 -16.95 7.11 -35.52
CA ASN A 407 -18.17 7.85 -35.20
C ASN A 407 -18.40 8.94 -36.23
N ILE A 408 -19.67 9.30 -36.38
CA ILE A 408 -20.11 10.40 -37.22
C ILE A 408 -20.52 11.53 -36.30
N LYS A 409 -19.92 12.69 -36.51
CA LYS A 409 -20.14 13.89 -35.73
C LYS A 409 -20.79 14.95 -36.61
N HIS A 410 -21.95 15.44 -36.18
CA HIS A 410 -22.60 16.62 -36.71
C HIS A 410 -22.96 17.55 -35.55
N ARG A 411 -22.33 18.72 -35.49
CA ARG A 411 -22.43 19.67 -34.35
C ARG A 411 -22.22 18.96 -32.99
N ARG A 412 -23.31 18.77 -32.22
CA ARG A 412 -23.34 18.10 -30.91
C ARG A 412 -23.82 16.65 -30.95
N SER A 413 -24.28 16.19 -32.10
CA SER A 413 -24.78 14.83 -32.30
C SER A 413 -23.63 13.91 -32.69
N LEU A 414 -23.52 12.79 -31.98
CA LEU A 414 -22.55 11.73 -32.24
C LEU A 414 -23.28 10.42 -32.48
N ALA A 415 -23.10 9.84 -33.66
CA ALA A 415 -23.59 8.50 -33.99
C ALA A 415 -22.42 7.52 -34.09
N LEU A 416 -22.54 6.35 -33.48
CA LEU A 416 -21.54 5.29 -33.60
C LEU A 416 -21.73 4.57 -34.95
N VAL A 417 -20.64 4.35 -35.69
CA VAL A 417 -20.67 3.52 -36.89
C VAL A 417 -20.63 2.04 -36.46
N PRO A 418 -21.58 1.20 -36.90
CA PRO A 418 -21.55 -0.24 -36.62
C PRO A 418 -20.26 -0.89 -37.10
N LYS A 419 -19.75 -1.88 -36.34
CA LYS A 419 -18.52 -2.61 -36.69
C LYS A 419 -18.59 -3.40 -38.01
N SER A 420 -19.79 -3.63 -38.52
CA SER A 420 -20.06 -4.35 -39.77
C SER A 420 -19.87 -3.50 -41.04
N VAL A 421 -19.66 -2.19 -40.90
CA VAL A 421 -19.57 -1.26 -42.05
C VAL A 421 -18.17 -0.70 -42.16
N ASP A 422 -17.57 -0.83 -43.35
CA ASP A 422 -16.27 -0.27 -43.66
C ASP A 422 -16.31 1.28 -43.64
N PRO A 423 -15.46 1.93 -42.84
CA PRO A 423 -15.40 3.40 -42.75
C PRO A 423 -15.10 4.08 -44.10
N LYS A 424 -14.35 3.40 -44.99
CA LYS A 424 -13.93 3.92 -46.30
C LYS A 424 -15.11 4.12 -47.27
N LYS A 425 -16.15 3.29 -47.16
CA LYS A 425 -17.35 3.31 -48.04
C LYS A 425 -18.50 4.13 -47.45
N MET A 426 -18.22 4.95 -46.43
CA MET A 426 -19.24 5.74 -45.75
C MET A 426 -19.62 6.97 -46.62
N THR A 427 -20.87 7.01 -47.08
CA THR A 427 -21.42 8.14 -47.85
C THR A 427 -22.24 9.09 -46.96
N LEU A 428 -22.45 10.32 -47.44
CA LEU A 428 -23.25 11.34 -46.73
C LEU A 428 -24.66 10.84 -46.38
N GLU A 429 -25.36 10.20 -47.33
CA GLU A 429 -26.72 9.68 -47.13
C GLU A 429 -26.81 8.65 -46.00
N ARG A 430 -25.86 7.72 -45.95
CA ARG A 430 -25.78 6.72 -44.87
C ARG A 430 -25.45 7.39 -43.53
N ALA A 431 -24.65 8.45 -43.55
CA ALA A 431 -24.29 9.19 -42.35
C ALA A 431 -25.48 9.94 -41.76
N LEU A 432 -26.31 10.55 -42.63
CA LEU A 432 -27.57 11.17 -42.23
C LEU A 432 -28.54 10.15 -41.63
N LYS A 433 -28.64 8.95 -42.20
CA LYS A 433 -29.46 7.85 -41.64
C LYS A 433 -29.01 7.41 -40.25
N LEU A 434 -27.70 7.40 -39.98
CA LEU A 434 -27.17 7.09 -38.65
C LEU A 434 -27.37 8.24 -37.65
N LEU A 435 -27.35 9.49 -38.13
CA LEU A 435 -27.61 10.68 -37.32
C LEU A 435 -29.10 10.92 -37.00
N SER A 436 -30.03 10.33 -37.75
CA SER A 436 -31.47 10.33 -37.45
C SER A 436 -31.93 9.12 -36.62
N GLY A 437 -31.05 8.15 -36.39
CA GLY A 437 -31.37 6.93 -35.63
C GLY A 437 -31.42 7.10 -34.10
N LYS A 438 -31.94 6.08 -33.41
CA LYS A 438 -32.05 6.04 -31.93
C LYS A 438 -30.70 5.97 -31.19
N SER A 439 -29.60 5.69 -31.88
CA SER A 439 -28.26 5.47 -31.30
C SER A 439 -27.43 6.75 -31.13
N VAL A 440 -28.03 7.93 -31.37
CA VAL A 440 -27.34 9.23 -31.34
C VAL A 440 -27.17 9.71 -29.91
N ARG A 441 -25.93 10.00 -29.53
CA ARG A 441 -25.59 10.62 -28.25
C ARG A 441 -25.35 12.11 -28.47
N ARG A 442 -25.96 12.96 -27.64
CA ARG A 442 -25.66 14.40 -27.62
C ARG A 442 -24.48 14.68 -26.68
N ILE A 443 -23.47 15.36 -27.18
CA ILE A 443 -22.26 15.72 -26.43
C ILE A 443 -22.41 17.16 -25.92
N GLY A 444 -22.18 17.35 -24.62
CA GLY A 444 -22.16 18.64 -23.93
C GLY A 444 -23.34 18.86 -22.97
N ARG A 445 -23.17 19.77 -22.00
CA ARG A 445 -24.23 20.22 -21.08
C ARG A 445 -25.36 20.85 -21.90
N PRO A 446 -26.65 20.50 -21.68
CA PRO A 446 -27.73 21.24 -22.31
C PRO A 446 -27.60 22.70 -21.90
N LYS A 447 -27.45 23.61 -22.87
CA LYS A 447 -27.66 25.03 -22.59
C LYS A 447 -29.14 25.13 -22.23
N GLY A 448 -29.44 25.64 -21.03
CA GLY A 448 -30.81 25.93 -20.62
C GLY A 448 -31.51 26.75 -21.70
N LYS A 449 -32.82 26.55 -21.86
CA LYS A 449 -33.66 27.34 -22.77
C LYS A 449 -33.27 28.81 -22.64
N VAL A 450 -32.81 29.41 -23.73
CA VAL A 450 -32.75 30.86 -23.82
C VAL A 450 -34.21 31.28 -23.92
N GLU A 451 -34.77 31.80 -22.84
CA GLU A 451 -36.02 32.56 -22.93
C GLU A 451 -35.76 33.71 -23.88
N ASN A 452 -36.49 33.75 -24.99
CA ASN A 452 -36.59 34.93 -25.82
C ASN A 452 -37.18 36.03 -24.93
N LYS A 453 -36.33 36.91 -24.41
CA LYS A 453 -36.81 38.19 -23.89
C LYS A 453 -37.23 39.02 -25.10
N GLU A 454 -38.51 39.34 -25.15
CA GLU A 454 -39.06 40.33 -26.06
C GLU A 454 -38.26 41.65 -25.94
N PRO A 455 -38.04 42.37 -27.05
CA PRO A 455 -37.33 43.64 -27.01
C PRO A 455 -38.16 44.65 -26.19
N MET A 456 -37.56 45.12 -25.11
CA MET A 456 -38.10 46.23 -24.31
C MET A 456 -37.96 47.51 -25.13
N GLU A 457 -39.08 48.00 -25.66
CA GLU A 457 -39.18 49.34 -26.23
C GLU A 457 -38.93 50.37 -25.13
N TRP A 458 -37.92 51.21 -25.31
CA TRP A 458 -37.70 52.39 -24.49
C TRP A 458 -38.45 53.55 -25.15
N HIS A 459 -39.47 54.05 -24.47
CA HIS A 459 -40.11 55.33 -24.77
C HIS A 459 -39.19 56.51 -24.43
#